data_AF-A0A1H6JVZ4-F1
#
_entry.id   AF-A0A1H6JVZ4-F1
#
_cell.length_a   1.000
_cell.length_b   1.000
_cell.length_c   1.000
_cell.angle_alpha   90.00
_cell.angle_beta   90.00
_cell.angle_gamma   90.00
#
_symmetry.space_group_name_H-M   'P 1'
#
loop_
_entity.id
_entity.type
_entity.pdbx_description
1 polymer ?
#
loop_
_entity_poly.entity_id
_entity_poly.type
_entity_poly.pdbx_seq_one_letter_code
_entity_poly.pdbx_strand_id
1 'polypeptide(L)'
;MRQFSQIALAAGVAACLGGAALASSPGEVKTGPQTAGVSGAIHHDAPRVRPMAVLTYEVFEATVEHADLAECPAVLAKEGRFCRLVLQNDALHVFAFAEDGDQPLQALVEYPVDAISFAD
;
A
#
# COMPACT_ATOMS: atom_id res chain seq x y z
N MET A 1 40.28 10.13 -51.33
CA MET A 1 39.57 10.35 -52.61
C MET A 1 38.31 9.47 -52.65
N ARG A 2 37.14 10.06 -52.43
CA ARG A 2 35.87 9.73 -53.10
C ARG A 2 34.80 10.72 -52.60
N GLN A 3 34.10 11.25 -53.59
CA GLN A 3 33.30 12.47 -53.61
C GLN A 3 31.91 12.04 -54.09
N PHE A 4 30.86 12.22 -53.29
CA PHE A 4 29.46 12.28 -53.72
C PHE A 4 28.72 13.05 -52.62
N SER A 5 28.54 14.35 -52.81
CA SER A 5 27.38 14.98 -53.45
C SER A 5 26.25 15.23 -52.46
N GLN A 6 26.04 16.53 -52.22
CA GLN A 6 24.96 17.14 -51.46
C GLN A 6 23.60 16.77 -52.05
N ILE A 7 22.54 16.75 -51.23
CA ILE A 7 21.31 17.56 -51.38
C ILE A 7 20.30 17.10 -50.31
N ALA A 8 19.71 18.11 -49.67
CA ALA A 8 18.78 18.07 -48.55
C ALA A 8 17.51 17.24 -48.79
N LEU A 9 16.92 16.68 -47.73
CA LEU A 9 15.48 16.83 -47.46
C LEU A 9 15.10 16.43 -46.03
N ALA A 10 14.50 17.40 -45.34
CA ALA A 10 13.45 17.32 -44.33
C ALA A 10 13.60 16.35 -43.14
N ALA A 11 13.76 16.97 -41.97
CA ALA A 11 13.36 16.45 -40.67
C ALA A 11 11.89 15.98 -40.71
N GLY A 12 11.67 14.67 -40.63
CA GLY A 12 10.37 14.06 -40.39
C GLY A 12 10.24 13.72 -38.91
N VAL A 13 9.67 14.63 -38.13
CA VAL A 13 9.21 14.39 -36.76
C VAL A 13 8.10 13.33 -36.85
N ALA A 14 8.44 12.07 -36.60
CA ALA A 14 7.46 11.00 -36.48
C ALA A 14 6.75 11.14 -35.13
N ALA A 15 5.49 11.57 -35.23
CA ALA A 15 4.61 11.92 -34.14
C ALA A 15 4.57 10.86 -33.02
N CYS A 16 4.79 11.33 -31.80
CA CYS A 16 4.41 10.64 -30.58
C CYS A 16 2.89 10.44 -30.59
N LEU A 17 2.42 9.24 -30.95
CA LEU A 17 1.07 8.79 -30.61
C LEU A 17 1.09 8.36 -29.14
N GLY A 18 1.21 9.34 -28.26
CA GLY A 18 0.87 9.19 -26.86
C GLY A 18 -0.63 8.97 -26.79
N GLY A 19 -1.06 7.74 -26.50
CA GLY A 19 -2.42 7.48 -26.04
C GLY A 19 -2.63 8.26 -24.76
N ALA A 20 -3.29 9.41 -24.86
CA ALA A 20 -3.86 10.08 -23.70
C ALA A 20 -4.93 9.16 -23.13
N ALA A 21 -4.57 8.40 -22.08
CA ALA A 21 -5.55 7.80 -21.22
C ALA A 21 -6.50 8.93 -20.75
N LEU A 22 -7.79 8.77 -21.01
CA LEU A 22 -8.83 9.65 -20.51
C LEU A 22 -8.89 9.51 -18.99
N ALA A 23 -8.00 10.20 -18.27
CA ALA A 23 -8.20 10.47 -16.87
C ALA A 23 -9.39 11.42 -16.77
N SER A 24 -10.50 10.94 -16.21
CA SER A 24 -11.62 11.81 -15.83
C SER A 24 -11.08 12.94 -14.98
N SER A 25 -11.24 14.19 -15.43
CA SER A 25 -11.09 15.34 -14.53
C SER A 25 -12.08 15.17 -13.37
N PRO A 26 -11.70 15.50 -12.12
CA PRO A 26 -12.63 15.43 -11.00
C PRO A 26 -13.81 16.35 -11.32
N GLY A 27 -14.98 15.75 -11.55
CA GLY A 27 -16.20 16.50 -11.81
C GLY A 27 -16.52 17.36 -10.59
N GLU A 28 -16.94 18.59 -10.83
CA GLU A 28 -17.44 19.49 -9.78
C GLU A 28 -18.69 18.86 -9.16
N VAL A 29 -18.52 18.18 -8.02
CA VAL A 29 -19.64 17.61 -7.29
C VAL A 29 -20.38 18.78 -6.65
N LYS A 30 -21.56 19.12 -7.17
CA LYS A 30 -22.46 20.07 -6.51
C LYS A 30 -22.95 19.48 -5.19
N THR A 31 -22.21 19.73 -4.13
CA THR A 31 -22.61 19.46 -2.77
C THR A 31 -23.58 20.55 -2.28
N GLY A 32 -24.45 20.21 -1.32
CA GLY A 32 -25.46 21.14 -0.81
C GLY A 32 -24.86 22.34 -0.05
N PRO A 33 -25.71 23.30 0.39
CA PRO A 33 -25.26 24.54 1.04
C PRO A 33 -24.35 24.31 2.26
N GLN A 34 -24.43 23.14 2.89
CA GLN A 34 -23.57 22.70 4.00
C GLN A 34 -22.07 22.61 3.66
N THR A 35 -21.69 22.70 2.38
CA THR A 35 -20.29 22.66 1.92
C THR A 35 -19.81 23.98 1.31
N ALA A 36 -20.66 25.01 1.32
CA ALA A 36 -20.30 26.33 0.80
C ALA A 36 -19.10 26.90 1.58
N GLY A 37 -17.97 27.10 0.88
CA GLY A 37 -16.74 27.63 1.47
C GLY A 37 -15.75 26.59 2.01
N VAL A 38 -16.08 25.29 1.93
CA VAL A 38 -15.11 24.23 2.20
C VAL A 38 -14.29 23.98 0.94
N SER A 39 -13.10 24.59 0.87
CA SER A 39 -12.12 24.25 -0.16
C SER A 39 -11.28 23.07 0.35
N GLY A 40 -11.69 21.86 0.04
CA GLY A 40 -10.84 20.70 0.29
C GLY A 40 -11.60 19.40 0.22
N ALA A 41 -11.31 18.60 -0.80
CA ALA A 41 -11.59 17.18 -0.68
C ALA A 41 -10.68 16.66 0.43
N ILE A 42 -11.29 16.13 1.48
CA ILE A 42 -10.59 15.45 2.56
C ILE A 42 -9.98 14.20 1.89
N HIS A 43 -8.67 14.20 1.64
CA HIS A 43 -7.88 13.30 0.78
C HIS A 43 -7.80 13.68 -0.72
N HIS A 44 -6.79 14.49 -1.06
CA HIS A 44 -6.35 14.77 -2.44
C HIS A 44 -5.29 13.80 -2.98
N ASP A 45 -4.90 12.79 -2.20
CA ASP A 45 -4.01 11.75 -2.72
C ASP A 45 -4.80 10.76 -3.57
N ALA A 46 -4.30 10.48 -4.77
CA ALA A 46 -4.84 9.41 -5.62
C ALA A 46 -4.81 8.07 -4.86
N PRO A 47 -5.81 7.19 -5.04
CA PRO A 47 -5.77 5.85 -4.47
C PRO A 47 -4.46 5.13 -4.83
N ARG A 48 -3.66 4.80 -3.81
CA ARG A 48 -2.42 4.03 -4.00
C ARG A 48 -2.80 2.55 -4.14
N VAL A 49 -2.79 2.02 -5.36
CA VAL A 49 -2.96 0.59 -5.60
C VAL A 49 -1.62 -0.11 -5.38
N ARG A 50 -1.49 -0.89 -4.30
CA ARG A 50 -0.32 -1.71 -4.00
C ARG A 50 -0.57 -3.14 -4.53
N PRO A 51 0.23 -3.66 -5.48
CA PRO A 51 0.08 -5.03 -5.96
C PRO A 51 0.22 -6.02 -4.80
N MET A 52 -0.80 -6.85 -4.54
CA MET A 52 -0.88 -7.74 -3.37
C MET A 52 -0.01 -9.01 -3.45
N ALA A 53 1.18 -8.95 -4.05
CA ALA A 53 2.08 -10.10 -4.06
C ALA A 53 2.62 -10.43 -2.66
N VAL A 54 2.68 -9.43 -1.77
CA VAL A 54 3.12 -9.54 -0.38
C VAL A 54 2.27 -8.61 0.48
N LEU A 55 1.76 -9.09 1.62
CA LEU A 55 1.08 -8.24 2.60
C LEU A 55 2.11 -7.40 3.35
N THR A 56 2.15 -6.10 3.07
CA THR A 56 3.01 -5.13 3.78
C THR A 56 2.31 -4.58 5.00
N TYR A 57 3.07 -4.13 6.01
CA TYR A 57 2.50 -3.53 7.21
C TYR A 57 1.59 -2.33 6.90
N GLU A 58 1.97 -1.43 5.98
CA GLU A 58 1.12 -0.27 5.61
C GLU A 58 -0.29 -0.68 5.15
N VAL A 59 -0.39 -1.80 4.41
CA VAL A 59 -1.70 -2.30 3.93
C VAL A 59 -2.45 -2.97 5.06
N PHE A 60 -1.76 -3.76 5.90
CA PHE A 60 -2.34 -4.41 7.06
C PHE A 60 -2.89 -3.39 8.07
N GLU A 61 -2.10 -2.40 8.46
CA GLU A 61 -2.48 -1.36 9.43
C GLU A 61 -3.66 -0.50 8.94
N ALA A 62 -3.74 -0.26 7.63
CA ALA A 62 -4.85 0.48 7.05
C ALA A 62 -6.17 -0.31 7.01
N THR A 63 -6.14 -1.65 7.16
CA THR A 63 -7.29 -2.52 6.86
C THR A 63 -7.67 -3.49 7.97
N VAL A 64 -6.82 -3.69 8.98
CA VAL A 64 -7.01 -4.68 10.02
C VAL A 64 -6.94 -4.01 11.39
N GLU A 65 -8.01 -4.14 12.17
CA GLU A 65 -8.01 -3.73 13.57
C GLU A 65 -7.08 -4.64 14.37
N HIS A 66 -6.06 -4.05 14.99
CA HIS A 66 -5.01 -4.80 15.64
C HIS A 66 -4.47 -4.07 16.88
N ALA A 67 -3.80 -4.82 17.76
CA ALA A 67 -3.02 -4.28 18.86
C ALA A 67 -1.52 -4.48 18.62
N ASP A 68 -0.74 -3.52 19.08
CA ASP A 68 0.71 -3.58 19.07
C ASP A 68 1.21 -4.47 20.21
N LEU A 69 2.13 -5.39 19.90
CA LEU A 69 2.84 -6.15 20.92
C LEU A 69 4.21 -5.50 21.17
N ALA A 70 4.55 -5.28 22.44
CA ALA A 70 5.87 -4.80 22.83
C ALA A 70 6.96 -5.82 22.47
N GLU A 71 6.65 -7.11 22.59
CA GLU A 71 7.52 -8.22 22.23
C GLU A 71 6.76 -9.28 21.44
N CYS A 72 7.42 -9.86 20.44
CA CYS A 72 6.87 -11.00 19.71
C CYS A 72 6.84 -12.26 20.59
N PRO A 73 5.83 -13.13 20.46
CA PRO A 73 5.85 -14.47 21.08
C PRO A 73 7.11 -15.24 20.68
N ALA A 74 7.61 -16.10 21.57
CA ALA A 74 8.88 -16.81 21.37
C ALA A 74 8.98 -17.57 20.03
N VAL A 75 7.86 -18.08 19.51
CA VAL A 75 7.81 -18.80 18.23
C VAL A 75 8.00 -17.90 17.01
N LEU A 76 7.75 -16.60 17.15
CA LEU A 76 7.91 -15.58 16.10
C LEU A 76 9.11 -14.65 16.34
N ALA A 77 9.61 -14.58 17.57
CA ALA A 77 10.69 -13.72 18.00
C ALA A 77 11.95 -13.95 17.16
N LYS A 78 12.37 -12.91 16.44
CA LYS A 78 13.61 -12.85 15.67
C LYS A 78 14.02 -11.39 15.56
N GLU A 79 15.32 -11.14 15.47
CA GLU A 79 15.87 -9.81 15.21
C GLU A 79 15.28 -9.21 13.92
N GLY A 80 15.03 -7.89 13.93
CA GLY A 80 14.48 -7.16 12.80
C GLY A 80 12.99 -7.43 12.56
N ARG A 81 12.23 -7.78 13.61
CA ARG A 81 10.79 -8.04 13.53
C ARG A 81 10.01 -7.32 14.61
N PHE A 82 8.81 -6.89 14.24
CA PHE A 82 7.77 -6.47 15.16
C PHE A 82 6.49 -7.27 14.92
N CYS A 83 5.65 -7.36 15.96
CA CYS A 83 4.44 -8.17 15.92
C CYS A 83 3.17 -7.34 16.15
N ARG A 84 2.07 -7.79 15.53
CA ARG A 84 0.72 -7.27 15.67
C ARG A 84 -0.25 -8.39 16.01
N LEU A 85 -1.13 -8.12 16.98
CA LEU A 85 -2.12 -9.05 17.47
C LEU A 85 -3.49 -8.69 16.90
N VAL A 86 -4.21 -9.70 16.41
CA VAL A 86 -5.60 -9.59 15.97
C VAL A 86 -6.42 -10.62 16.71
N LEU A 87 -7.56 -10.22 17.27
CA LEU A 87 -8.54 -11.15 17.84
C LEU A 87 -9.67 -11.33 16.82
N GLN A 88 -9.76 -12.52 16.23
CA GLN A 88 -10.77 -12.81 15.21
C GLN A 88 -11.06 -14.31 15.18
N ASN A 89 -12.33 -14.68 15.00
CA ASN A 89 -12.79 -16.07 14.88
C ASN A 89 -12.36 -16.96 16.07
N ASP A 90 -12.56 -16.47 17.30
CA ASP A 90 -12.21 -17.20 18.53
C ASP A 90 -10.73 -17.62 18.61
N ALA A 91 -9.85 -16.83 17.97
CA ALA A 91 -8.42 -17.04 18.04
C ALA A 91 -7.66 -15.71 18.06
N LEU A 92 -6.49 -15.74 18.71
CA LEU A 92 -5.48 -14.70 18.60
C LEU A 92 -4.55 -15.01 17.44
N HIS A 93 -4.43 -14.08 16.51
CA HIS A 93 -3.54 -14.14 15.36
C HIS A 93 -2.39 -13.16 15.59
N VAL A 94 -1.15 -13.65 15.61
CA VAL A 94 0.03 -12.80 15.73
C VAL A 94 0.77 -12.77 14.41
N PHE A 95 0.77 -11.61 13.76
CA PHE A 95 1.47 -11.34 12.51
C PHE A 95 2.84 -10.75 12.82
N ALA A 96 3.90 -11.31 12.24
CA ALA A 96 5.27 -10.80 12.36
C ALA A 96 5.72 -10.19 11.03
N PHE A 97 6.06 -8.90 11.07
CA PHE A 97 6.56 -8.14 9.93
C PHE A 97 8.06 -7.88 10.08
N ALA A 98 8.74 -7.63 8.95
CA ALA A 98 10.11 -7.09 9.00
C ALA A 98 10.08 -5.64 9.50
N GLU A 99 11.06 -5.19 10.26
CA GLU A 99 11.22 -3.77 10.64
C GLU A 99 11.69 -2.90 9.48
N ASP A 100 12.52 -3.47 8.60
CA ASP A 100 13.15 -2.78 7.48
C ASP A 100 12.32 -2.80 6.19
N GLY A 101 12.62 -1.83 5.31
CA GLY A 101 12.08 -1.76 3.96
C GLY A 101 10.57 -1.56 3.96
N ASP A 102 9.87 -2.26 3.06
CA ASP A 102 8.41 -2.19 2.93
C ASP A 102 7.67 -3.00 4.01
N GLN A 103 8.39 -3.50 5.02
CA GLN A 103 7.85 -4.26 6.15
C GLN A 103 6.91 -5.39 5.72
N PRO A 104 7.41 -6.35 4.91
CA PRO A 104 6.59 -7.48 4.46
C PRO A 104 6.25 -8.42 5.63
N LEU A 105 5.07 -9.04 5.58
CA LEU A 105 4.72 -10.15 6.45
C LEU A 105 5.72 -11.29 6.28
N GLN A 106 6.32 -11.73 7.38
CA GLN A 106 7.31 -12.82 7.38
C GLN A 106 6.78 -14.11 8.02
N ALA A 107 5.86 -14.02 8.98
CA ALA A 107 5.27 -15.17 9.66
C ALA A 107 3.94 -14.82 10.35
N LEU A 108 3.16 -15.86 10.63
CA LEU A 108 1.91 -15.80 11.37
C LEU A 108 1.87 -17.00 12.33
N VAL A 109 1.33 -16.79 13.53
CA VAL A 109 0.90 -17.88 14.41
C VAL A 109 -0.51 -17.60 14.91
N GLU A 110 -1.28 -18.67 15.09
CA GLU A 110 -2.63 -18.64 15.66
C GLU A 110 -2.63 -19.35 17.01
N TYR A 111 -3.31 -18.75 17.99
CA TYR A 111 -3.60 -19.35 19.29
C TYR A 111 -5.11 -19.40 19.48
N PRO A 112 -5.72 -20.59 19.58
CA PRO A 112 -7.12 -20.71 19.96
C PRO A 112 -7.36 -20.07 21.34
N VAL A 113 -8.41 -19.27 21.49
CA VAL A 113 -8.65 -18.57 22.78
C VAL A 113 -8.94 -19.54 23.93
N ASP A 114 -9.50 -20.72 23.63
CA ASP A 114 -9.74 -21.79 24.60
C ASP A 114 -8.46 -22.47 25.09
N ALA A 115 -7.35 -22.32 24.36
CA ALA A 115 -6.04 -22.80 24.78
C ALA A 115 -5.27 -21.79 25.66
N ILE A 116 -5.77 -20.56 25.81
CA ILE A 116 -5.11 -19.52 26.61
C ILE A 116 -5.57 -19.65 28.07
N SER A 117 -4.61 -19.84 28.97
CA SER A 117 -4.85 -19.79 30.41
C SER A 117 -4.05 -18.64 31.03
N PHE A 118 -4.68 -17.93 31.95
CA PHE A 118 -4.02 -16.94 32.79
C PHE A 118 -3.75 -17.63 34.13
N ALA A 119 -2.50 -17.57 34.61
CA ALA A 119 -2.20 -18.01 35.96
C ALA A 119 -2.94 -17.08 36.93
N ASP A 120 -3.67 -17.67 37.88
CA ASP A 120 -4.38 -16.95 38.95
C ASP A 120 -3.45 -16.06 39.78
#